data_AF-A0A1X2IIK7-F1
#
_entry.id   AF-A0A1X2IIK7-F1
#
_cell.length_a   1.000
_cell.length_b   1.000
_cell.length_c   1.000
_cell.angle_alpha   90.00
_cell.angle_beta   90.00
_cell.angle_gamma   90.00
#
_symmetry.space_group_name_H-M   'P 1'
#
loop_
_entity.id
_entity.type
_entity.pdbx_description
1 polymer ?
#
loop_
_entity_poly.entity_id
_entity_poly.type
_entity_poly.pdbx_seq_one_letter_code
_entity_poly.pdbx_strand_id
1 'polypeptide(L)'
;MPPKQKPHNKKVKPLTSLERRAKKKKQELIHKATVKSQYYKTLAKEHAVDNTPDYVKDIFEKTIDENGDVIEYQSGATKRKQPKKDNEETVFDLDQESSSDDSDEDSDDDEANGRRSKKQKKDNKDTTKALKPNPFKAHLEEQRKRKQQTQEDRESRQKDKETKLAERKRYYQHRNKERGKMLAKNKNGQPNLATQMEILIGRIKKD
;
A
#
# COMPACT_ATOMS: atom_id res chain seq x y z
N MET A 1 13.18 43.72 37.93
CA MET A 1 12.88 42.49 37.15
C MET A 1 13.73 42.50 35.89
N PRO A 2 14.49 41.44 35.58
CA PRO A 2 15.28 41.39 34.35
C PRO A 2 14.38 41.24 33.11
N PRO A 3 14.74 41.87 31.97
CA PRO A 3 13.94 41.80 30.74
C PRO A 3 13.97 40.39 30.13
N LYS A 4 12.79 39.87 29.78
CA LYS A 4 12.63 38.57 29.11
C LYS A 4 13.33 38.61 27.75
N GLN A 5 14.40 37.83 27.59
CA GLN A 5 15.10 37.67 26.32
C GLN A 5 14.16 37.01 25.30
N LYS A 6 14.03 37.62 24.12
CA LYS A 6 13.25 37.06 23.00
C LYS A 6 13.94 35.78 22.50
N PRO A 7 13.19 34.70 22.20
CA PRO A 7 13.80 33.47 21.70
C PRO A 7 14.52 33.74 20.38
N HIS A 8 15.80 33.39 20.31
CA HIS A 8 16.57 33.46 19.08
C HIS A 8 15.95 32.56 18.02
N ASN A 9 15.40 33.18 16.97
CA ASN A 9 14.94 32.47 15.77
C ASN A 9 16.11 31.76 15.11
N LYS A 10 16.25 30.46 15.37
CA LYS A 10 17.21 29.61 14.67
C LYS A 10 16.85 29.61 13.19
N LYS A 11 17.77 30.06 12.34
CA LYS A 11 17.61 30.02 10.88
C LYS A 11 17.39 28.57 10.45
N VAL A 12 16.16 28.24 10.05
CA VAL A 12 15.80 26.90 9.61
C VAL A 12 16.48 26.61 8.28
N LYS A 13 17.20 25.49 8.20
CA LYS A 13 17.84 25.06 6.95
C LYS A 13 16.78 24.87 5.85
N PRO A 14 17.09 25.18 4.58
CA PRO A 14 16.15 24.96 3.50
C PRO A 14 15.79 23.47 3.40
N LEU A 15 14.49 23.16 3.30
CA LEU A 15 14.02 21.77 3.21
C LEU A 15 14.57 21.08 1.98
N THR A 16 14.96 19.81 2.15
CA THR A 16 15.36 18.92 1.05
C THR A 16 14.16 18.60 0.14
N SER A 17 14.40 18.14 -1.09
CA SER A 17 13.33 17.81 -2.05
C SER A 17 12.35 16.76 -1.51
N LEU A 18 12.87 15.74 -0.80
CA LEU A 18 12.07 14.71 -0.16
C LEU A 18 11.22 15.28 0.98
N GLU A 19 11.80 16.11 1.84
CA GLU A 19 11.07 16.77 2.93
C GLU A 19 9.95 17.69 2.40
N ARG A 20 10.18 18.40 1.28
CA ARG A 20 9.15 19.20 0.62
C ARG A 20 8.00 18.33 0.12
N ARG A 21 8.29 17.18 -0.50
CA ARG A 21 7.25 16.23 -0.96
C ARG A 21 6.46 15.67 0.22
N ALA A 22 7.13 15.27 1.30
CA ALA A 22 6.48 14.78 2.52
C ALA A 22 5.59 15.87 3.16
N LYS A 23 6.08 17.11 3.22
CA LYS A 23 5.31 18.26 3.73
C LYS A 23 4.07 18.53 2.86
N LYS A 24 4.20 18.47 1.54
CA LYS A 24 3.08 18.63 0.60
C LYS A 24 2.03 17.53 0.80
N LYS A 25 2.43 16.25 0.84
CA LYS A 25 1.53 15.12 1.12
C LYS A 25 0.80 15.30 2.47
N LYS A 26 1.53 15.69 3.51
CA LYS A 26 0.93 15.98 4.83
C LYS A 26 -0.10 17.11 4.75
N GLN A 27 0.20 18.18 4.03
CA GLN A 27 -0.73 19.30 3.83
C GLN A 27 -1.97 18.88 3.04
N GLU A 28 -1.82 18.06 2.00
CA GLU A 28 -2.93 17.51 1.23
C GLU A 28 -3.83 16.62 2.09
N LEU A 29 -3.27 15.75 2.93
CA LEU A 29 -4.03 14.93 3.87
C LEU A 29 -4.81 15.77 4.88
N ILE A 30 -4.15 16.78 5.46
CA ILE A 30 -4.80 17.73 6.37
C ILE A 30 -5.94 18.44 5.64
N HIS A 31 -5.69 18.94 4.42
CA HIS A 31 -6.71 19.64 3.62
C HIS A 31 -7.91 18.73 3.30
N LYS A 32 -7.68 17.50 2.87
CA LYS A 32 -8.74 16.51 2.63
C LYS A 32 -9.54 16.25 3.91
N ALA A 33 -8.89 16.10 5.05
CA ALA A 33 -9.55 15.91 6.34
C ALA A 33 -10.35 17.16 6.76
N THR A 34 -9.81 18.37 6.57
CA THR A 34 -10.52 19.62 6.90
C THR A 34 -11.73 19.81 6.01
N VAL A 35 -11.61 19.58 4.70
CA VAL A 35 -12.72 19.67 3.74
C VAL A 35 -13.81 18.66 4.10
N LYS A 36 -13.45 17.39 4.36
CA LYS A 36 -14.42 16.39 4.83
C LYS A 36 -15.10 16.84 6.12
N SER A 37 -14.35 17.33 7.10
CA SER A 37 -14.92 17.79 8.38
C SER A 37 -15.86 18.99 8.21
N GLN A 38 -15.54 19.92 7.31
CA GLN A 38 -16.39 21.07 6.99
C GLN A 38 -17.66 20.61 6.28
N TYR A 39 -17.53 19.71 5.31
CA TYR A 39 -18.66 19.12 4.60
C TYR A 39 -19.63 18.38 5.53
N TYR A 40 -19.13 17.55 6.46
CA TYR A 40 -20.00 16.92 7.45
C TYR A 40 -20.66 17.93 8.39
N LYS A 41 -19.98 19.05 8.72
CA LYS A 41 -20.58 20.13 9.50
C LYS A 41 -21.66 20.88 8.73
N THR A 42 -21.53 21.05 7.41
CA THR A 42 -22.57 21.68 6.59
C THR A 42 -23.74 20.73 6.41
N LEU A 43 -23.51 19.45 6.09
CA LEU A 43 -24.56 18.44 6.05
C LEU A 43 -25.31 18.33 7.38
N ALA A 44 -24.60 18.33 8.51
CA ALA A 44 -25.24 18.30 9.82
C ALA A 44 -26.06 19.56 10.13
N LYS A 45 -25.79 20.69 9.47
CA LYS A 45 -26.57 21.93 9.61
C LYS A 45 -27.74 21.99 8.63
N GLU A 46 -27.54 21.57 7.39
CA GLU A 46 -28.52 21.57 6.31
C GLU A 46 -29.57 20.46 6.53
N HIS A 47 -29.12 19.27 6.92
CA HIS A 47 -29.97 18.12 7.25
C HIS A 47 -30.25 17.96 8.75
N ALA A 48 -29.91 18.94 9.60
CA ALA A 48 -30.35 18.93 11.01
C ALA A 48 -31.88 18.93 11.14
N VAL A 49 -32.58 19.41 10.11
CA VAL A 49 -34.04 19.55 10.07
C VAL A 49 -34.69 18.49 9.17
N ASP A 50 -33.90 17.70 8.44
CA ASP A 50 -34.42 16.58 7.64
C ASP A 50 -34.67 15.37 8.55
N ASN A 51 -35.82 15.44 9.21
CA ASN A 51 -36.69 14.36 9.65
C ASN A 51 -36.28 12.96 9.16
N THR A 52 -35.31 12.34 9.84
CA THR A 52 -35.38 10.88 10.00
C THR A 52 -36.58 10.66 10.90
N PRO A 53 -37.65 10.01 10.42
CA PRO A 53 -38.82 9.75 11.26
C PRO A 53 -38.38 9.02 12.52
N ASP A 54 -39.01 9.31 13.66
CA ASP A 54 -38.58 8.76 14.95
C ASP A 54 -38.52 7.22 14.96
N TYR A 55 -39.37 6.54 14.17
CA TYR A 55 -39.31 5.09 13.99
C TYR A 55 -37.99 4.58 13.39
N VAL A 56 -37.30 5.39 12.57
CA VAL A 56 -35.99 5.03 12.01
C VAL A 56 -34.89 5.23 13.04
N LYS A 57 -34.97 6.29 13.84
CA LYS A 57 -34.00 6.52 14.94
C LYS A 57 -34.08 5.41 15.98
N ASP A 58 -35.29 4.99 16.32
CA ASP A 58 -35.57 3.87 17.22
C ASP A 58 -34.93 2.55 16.76
N ILE A 59 -34.82 2.31 15.44
CA ILE A 59 -34.20 1.10 14.89
C ILE A 59 -32.67 1.14 14.99
N PHE A 60 -32.06 2.32 14.89
CA PHE A 60 -30.61 2.47 14.96
C PHE A 60 -30.07 2.65 16.39
N GLU A 61 -30.91 3.11 17.32
CA GLU A 61 -30.56 3.23 18.75
C GLU A 61 -30.74 1.92 19.54
N LYS A 62 -31.52 0.97 18.99
CA LYS A 62 -31.78 -0.34 19.58
C LYS A 62 -31.07 -1.43 18.78
N THR A 63 -29.95 -1.92 19.29
CA THR A 63 -29.30 -3.12 18.72
C THR A 63 -29.68 -4.35 19.52
N ILE A 64 -29.92 -5.46 18.81
CA ILE A 64 -30.17 -6.77 19.39
C ILE A 64 -28.81 -7.39 19.73
N ASP A 65 -28.64 -7.86 20.96
CA ASP A 65 -27.43 -8.59 21.37
C ASP A 65 -27.43 -10.05 20.87
N GLU A 66 -26.35 -10.79 21.10
CA GLU A 66 -26.22 -12.19 20.67
C GLU A 66 -27.26 -13.13 21.34
N ASN A 67 -27.97 -12.67 22.37
CA ASN A 67 -29.00 -13.40 23.08
C ASN A 67 -30.44 -13.01 22.66
N GLY A 68 -30.60 -12.02 21.78
CA GLY A 68 -31.90 -11.59 21.27
C GLY A 68 -32.56 -10.47 22.09
N ASP A 69 -31.88 -9.89 23.08
CA ASP A 69 -32.40 -8.83 23.93
C ASP A 69 -32.08 -7.44 23.35
N VAL A 70 -33.03 -6.52 23.49
CA VAL A 70 -32.95 -5.16 22.94
C VAL A 70 -32.18 -4.25 23.92
N ILE A 71 -30.98 -3.82 23.54
CA ILE A 71 -30.13 -2.94 24.36
C ILE A 71 -30.08 -1.54 23.73
N GLU A 72 -30.32 -0.51 24.55
CA GLU A 72 -30.24 0.90 24.19
C GLU A 72 -28.77 1.36 24.08
N TYR A 73 -28.37 1.86 22.91
CA TYR A 73 -27.02 2.37 22.68
C TYR A 73 -26.80 3.70 23.42
N GLN A 74 -26.12 3.68 24.57
CA GLN A 74 -25.63 4.92 25.18
C GLN A 74 -24.56 5.57 24.28
N SER A 75 -24.95 6.61 23.54
CA SER A 75 -24.13 7.36 22.58
C SER A 75 -22.96 8.17 23.17
N GLY A 76 -22.56 7.92 24.44
CA GLY A 76 -21.62 8.76 25.18
C GLY A 76 -20.32 8.12 25.68
N ALA A 77 -20.16 6.79 25.68
CA ALA A 77 -19.02 6.17 26.39
C ALA A 77 -18.48 4.88 25.76
N THR A 78 -17.80 4.97 24.62
CA THR A 78 -16.88 3.91 24.20
C THR A 78 -15.46 4.45 24.04
N LYS A 79 -14.72 4.48 25.17
CA LYS A 79 -13.26 4.45 25.13
C LYS A 79 -12.85 3.11 24.51
N ARG A 80 -12.62 3.11 23.19
CA ARG A 80 -11.97 2.01 22.45
C ARG A 80 -10.71 1.58 23.23
N LYS A 81 -10.70 0.34 23.72
CA LYS A 81 -9.47 -0.30 24.22
C LYS A 81 -8.47 -0.33 23.06
N GLN A 82 -7.38 0.41 23.20
CA GLN A 82 -6.25 0.38 22.28
C GLN A 82 -5.66 -1.04 22.28
N PRO A 83 -5.41 -1.66 21.12
CA PRO A 83 -4.70 -2.93 21.06
C PRO A 83 -3.27 -2.74 21.59
N LYS A 84 -2.84 -3.64 22.48
CA LYS A 84 -1.48 -3.71 22.99
C LYS A 84 -0.53 -3.92 21.80
N LYS A 85 0.46 -3.04 21.67
CA LYS A 85 1.63 -3.24 20.82
C LYS A 85 2.60 -4.15 21.57
N ASP A 86 2.59 -5.43 21.24
CA ASP A 86 3.72 -6.29 21.55
C ASP A 86 4.82 -6.01 20.52
N ASN A 87 6.00 -5.67 21.03
CA ASN A 87 7.21 -5.40 20.26
C ASN A 87 7.73 -6.72 19.66
N GLU A 88 7.31 -7.04 18.44
CA GLU A 88 8.11 -7.89 17.57
C GLU A 88 8.97 -7.00 16.67
N GLU A 89 10.27 -7.24 16.76
CA GLU A 89 11.36 -6.63 16.02
C GLU A 89 11.18 -6.89 14.52
N THR A 90 10.31 -6.08 13.91
CA THR A 90 10.14 -6.00 12.47
C THR A 90 11.36 -5.31 11.90
N VAL A 91 12.25 -6.10 11.29
CA VAL A 91 13.37 -5.61 10.49
C VAL A 91 12.82 -4.65 9.45
N PHE A 92 13.04 -3.36 9.68
CA PHE A 92 12.54 -2.27 8.86
C PHE A 92 13.30 -2.27 7.53
N ASP A 93 12.81 -3.03 6.55
CA ASP A 93 13.32 -2.98 5.17
C ASP A 93 12.79 -1.70 4.49
N LEU A 94 13.54 -0.61 4.65
CA LEU A 94 13.20 0.76 4.27
C LEU A 94 12.93 0.96 2.76
N ASP A 95 13.09 -0.07 1.92
CA ASP A 95 12.84 -0.04 0.48
C ASP A 95 11.53 -0.75 0.07
N GLN A 96 10.82 -1.39 1.01
CA GLN A 96 9.55 -2.09 0.70
C GLN A 96 8.36 -1.11 0.51
N GLU A 97 8.42 0.09 1.09
CA GLU A 97 7.35 1.10 0.97
C GLU A 97 7.32 1.85 -0.38
N SER A 98 8.29 1.62 -1.26
CA SER A 98 8.33 2.27 -2.59
C SER A 98 7.76 1.41 -3.72
N SER A 99 7.26 0.19 -3.43
CA SER A 99 6.72 -0.73 -4.45
C SER A 99 5.21 -0.98 -4.34
N SER A 100 4.52 -0.31 -3.42
CA SER A 100 3.08 -0.50 -3.18
C SER A 100 2.29 0.78 -3.51
N ASP A 101 2.54 1.34 -4.68
CA ASP A 101 1.75 2.45 -5.26
C ASP A 101 1.50 2.14 -6.74
N ASP A 102 0.76 1.06 -6.97
CA ASP A 102 0.03 0.83 -8.22
C ASP A 102 -1.18 -0.07 -7.87
N SER A 103 -1.98 0.42 -6.91
CA SER A 103 -3.35 -0.05 -6.73
C SER A 103 -4.17 0.57 -7.87
N ASP A 104 -4.06 0.00 -9.06
CA ASP A 104 -5.13 0.09 -10.05
C ASP A 104 -6.30 -0.72 -9.48
N GLU A 105 -7.21 -0.01 -8.81
CA GLU A 105 -8.57 -0.45 -8.50
C GLU A 105 -9.34 -0.65 -9.83
N ASP A 106 -9.04 -1.72 -10.56
CA ASP A 106 -10.03 -2.35 -11.44
C ASP A 106 -10.69 -3.47 -10.63
N SER A 107 -11.63 -3.02 -9.80
CA SER A 107 -12.63 -3.88 -9.17
C SER A 107 -13.55 -4.42 -10.26
N ASP A 108 -13.14 -5.48 -10.94
CA ASP A 108 -14.06 -6.37 -11.65
C ASP A 108 -14.88 -7.11 -10.56
N ASP A 109 -15.91 -6.41 -10.10
CA ASP A 109 -16.98 -6.88 -9.24
C ASP A 109 -17.84 -7.87 -10.04
N ASP A 110 -17.28 -9.04 -10.36
CA ASP A 110 -18.05 -10.19 -10.79
C ASP A 110 -18.66 -10.83 -9.53
N GLU A 111 -19.77 -10.23 -9.06
CA GLU A 111 -20.73 -10.85 -8.16
C GLU A 111 -21.27 -12.14 -8.84
N ALA A 112 -20.49 -13.23 -8.71
CA ALA A 112 -20.94 -14.57 -9.03
C ALA A 112 -21.88 -15.04 -7.92
N ASN A 113 -23.13 -14.56 -8.02
CA ASN A 113 -24.31 -15.06 -7.36
C ASN A 113 -24.27 -16.60 -7.27
N GLY A 114 -23.89 -17.11 -6.11
CA GLY A 114 -23.85 -18.54 -5.75
C GLY A 114 -25.25 -19.12 -5.64
N ARG A 115 -26.02 -19.10 -6.73
CA ARG A 115 -27.28 -19.82 -6.86
C ARG A 115 -26.97 -21.31 -6.88
N ARG A 116 -27.23 -21.95 -5.73
CA ARG A 116 -27.33 -23.39 -5.51
C ARG A 116 -28.07 -24.07 -6.67
N SER A 117 -27.34 -24.62 -7.65
CA SER A 117 -27.92 -25.48 -8.67
C SER A 117 -27.89 -26.93 -8.17
N LYS A 118 -29.09 -27.40 -7.84
CA LYS A 118 -29.38 -28.78 -7.48
C LYS A 118 -29.00 -29.66 -8.68
N LYS A 119 -27.94 -30.44 -8.51
CA LYS A 119 -27.41 -31.42 -9.46
C LYS A 119 -28.46 -32.52 -9.68
N GLN A 120 -29.34 -32.35 -10.68
CA GLN A 120 -30.08 -33.47 -11.25
C GLN A 120 -29.20 -34.10 -12.35
N LYS A 121 -28.64 -35.26 -12.02
CA LYS A 121 -28.18 -36.24 -13.02
C LYS A 121 -29.36 -36.56 -13.93
N LYS A 122 -29.28 -36.18 -15.20
CA LYS A 122 -30.10 -36.79 -16.24
C LYS A 122 -29.18 -37.31 -17.34
N ASP A 123 -29.47 -38.55 -17.68
CA ASP A 123 -28.63 -39.48 -18.39
C ASP A 123 -28.15 -39.02 -19.76
N ASN A 124 -26.93 -39.42 -20.06
CA ASN A 124 -26.34 -39.47 -21.39
C ASN A 124 -27.30 -40.17 -22.36
N LYS A 125 -27.80 -39.43 -23.34
CA LYS A 125 -28.18 -40.03 -24.62
C LYS A 125 -28.08 -39.02 -25.76
N ASP A 126 -27.09 -39.24 -26.60
CA ASP A 126 -27.08 -38.97 -28.04
C ASP A 126 -27.80 -37.72 -28.53
N THR A 127 -27.06 -36.62 -28.67
CA THR A 127 -27.32 -35.72 -29.79
C THR A 127 -26.00 -35.22 -30.38
N THR A 128 -25.54 -35.89 -31.44
CA THR A 128 -24.66 -35.35 -32.48
C THR A 128 -25.38 -34.27 -33.32
N LYS A 129 -26.21 -33.44 -32.67
CA LYS A 129 -26.79 -32.27 -33.30
C LYS A 129 -25.65 -31.26 -33.37
N ALA A 130 -25.24 -30.89 -34.58
CA ALA A 130 -24.29 -29.83 -34.83
C ALA A 130 -24.71 -28.60 -33.99
N LEU A 131 -24.03 -28.40 -32.86
CA LEU A 131 -24.25 -27.26 -31.99
C LEU A 131 -23.94 -26.05 -32.84
N LYS A 132 -24.95 -25.20 -33.05
CA LYS A 132 -24.77 -23.94 -33.77
C LYS A 132 -23.57 -23.23 -33.12
N PRO A 133 -22.58 -22.78 -33.90
CA PRO A 133 -21.41 -22.13 -33.34
C PRO A 133 -21.89 -20.93 -32.51
N ASN A 134 -21.36 -20.82 -31.29
CA ASN A 134 -21.69 -19.70 -30.42
C ASN A 134 -21.38 -18.39 -31.17
N PRO A 135 -22.36 -17.51 -31.41
CA PRO A 135 -22.16 -16.28 -32.17
C PRO A 135 -21.13 -15.34 -31.53
N PHE A 136 -20.87 -15.50 -30.23
CA PHE A 136 -19.91 -14.69 -29.47
C PHE A 136 -18.55 -15.36 -29.29
N LYS A 137 -18.28 -16.50 -29.95
CA LYS A 137 -17.00 -17.21 -29.78
C LYS A 137 -15.80 -16.34 -30.15
N ALA A 138 -15.90 -15.58 -31.23
CA ALA A 138 -14.85 -14.65 -31.66
C ALA A 138 -14.60 -13.55 -30.61
N HIS A 139 -15.66 -12.94 -30.09
CA HIS A 139 -15.56 -11.89 -29.07
C HIS A 139 -15.00 -12.41 -27.74
N LEU A 140 -15.39 -13.62 -27.32
CA LEU A 140 -14.82 -14.27 -26.13
C LEU A 140 -13.34 -14.59 -26.30
N GLU A 141 -12.92 -15.01 -27.49
CA GLU A 141 -11.52 -15.30 -27.78
C GLU A 141 -10.67 -14.02 -27.81
N GLU A 142 -11.20 -12.94 -28.40
CA GLU A 142 -10.56 -11.63 -28.40
C GLU A 142 -10.40 -11.07 -26.98
N GLN A 143 -11.44 -11.16 -26.15
CA GLN A 143 -11.38 -10.73 -24.76
C GLN A 143 -10.33 -11.54 -23.96
N ARG A 144 -10.25 -12.86 -24.18
CA ARG A 144 -9.23 -13.72 -23.55
C ARG A 144 -7.82 -13.33 -23.98
N LYS A 145 -7.61 -13.10 -25.27
CA LYS A 145 -6.32 -12.63 -25.80
C LYS A 145 -5.92 -11.29 -25.19
N ARG A 146 -6.86 -10.35 -25.06
CA ARG A 146 -6.60 -9.04 -24.43
C ARG A 146 -6.22 -9.17 -22.95
N LYS A 147 -6.91 -10.03 -22.20
CA LYS A 147 -6.58 -10.30 -20.78
C LYS A 147 -5.19 -10.94 -20.66
N GLN A 148 -4.87 -11.92 -21.51
CA GLN A 148 -3.55 -12.56 -21.53
C GLN A 148 -2.43 -11.57 -21.86
N GLN A 149 -2.60 -10.73 -22.89
CA GLN A 149 -1.62 -9.70 -23.25
C GLN A 149 -1.38 -8.70 -22.11
N THR A 150 -2.46 -8.28 -21.44
CA THR A 150 -2.35 -7.36 -20.29
C THR A 150 -1.59 -8.00 -19.14
N GLN A 151 -1.84 -9.28 -18.88
CA GLN A 151 -1.15 -10.04 -17.84
C GLN A 151 0.34 -10.24 -18.17
N GLU A 152 0.65 -10.62 -19.41
CA GLU A 152 2.03 -10.77 -19.89
C GLU A 152 2.81 -9.45 -19.83
N ASP A 153 2.20 -8.32 -20.21
CA ASP A 153 2.82 -7.00 -20.09
C ASP A 153 3.09 -6.65 -18.61
N ARG A 154 2.13 -6.91 -17.71
CA ARG A 154 2.33 -6.72 -16.26
C ARG A 154 3.49 -7.58 -15.73
N GLU A 155 3.52 -8.86 -16.08
CA GLU A 155 4.59 -9.77 -15.64
C GLU A 155 5.95 -9.38 -16.21
N SER A 156 6.03 -8.95 -17.48
CA SER A 156 7.28 -8.49 -18.07
C SER A 156 7.82 -7.24 -17.37
N ARG A 157 6.95 -6.26 -17.08
CA ARG A 157 7.32 -5.06 -16.33
C ARG A 157 7.80 -5.39 -14.91
N GLN A 158 7.19 -6.37 -14.25
CA GLN A 158 7.64 -6.82 -12.93
C GLN A 158 9.02 -7.46 -13.01
N LYS A 159 9.24 -8.38 -13.96
CA LYS A 159 10.55 -9.00 -14.20
C LYS A 159 11.63 -7.96 -14.48
N ASP A 160 11.34 -6.95 -15.29
CA ASP A 160 12.28 -5.86 -15.58
C ASP A 160 12.62 -5.02 -14.35
N LYS A 161 11.66 -4.79 -13.45
CA LYS A 161 11.91 -4.11 -12.17
C LYS A 161 12.79 -4.97 -11.26
N GLU A 162 12.50 -6.26 -11.18
CA GLU A 162 13.25 -7.21 -10.34
C GLU A 162 14.69 -7.38 -10.81
N THR A 163 14.92 -7.50 -12.12
CA THR A 163 16.27 -7.62 -12.69
C THR A 163 17.10 -6.37 -12.41
N LYS A 164 16.55 -5.17 -12.66
CA LYS A 164 17.22 -3.88 -12.34
C LYS A 164 17.52 -3.75 -10.85
N LEU A 165 16.59 -4.17 -9.99
CA LEU A 165 16.80 -4.15 -8.54
C LEU A 165 17.89 -5.13 -8.12
N ALA A 166 17.90 -6.35 -8.67
CA ALA A 166 18.90 -7.36 -8.39
C ALA A 166 20.29 -6.91 -8.86
N GLU A 167 20.41 -6.32 -10.05
CA GLU A 167 21.64 -5.72 -10.57
C GLU A 167 22.14 -4.60 -9.65
N ARG A 168 21.24 -3.70 -9.23
CA ARG A 168 21.57 -2.64 -8.28
C ARG A 168 22.09 -3.23 -6.96
N LYS A 169 21.39 -4.23 -6.40
CA LYS A 169 21.82 -4.92 -5.17
C LYS A 169 23.21 -5.54 -5.35
N ARG A 170 23.46 -6.23 -6.47
CA ARG A 170 24.79 -6.81 -6.79
C ARG A 170 25.88 -5.74 -6.88
N TYR A 171 25.60 -4.62 -7.54
CA TYR A 171 26.54 -3.49 -7.63
C TYR A 171 26.91 -2.95 -6.25
N TYR A 172 25.93 -2.67 -5.39
CA TYR A 172 26.20 -2.14 -4.05
C TYR A 172 26.88 -3.18 -3.15
N GLN A 173 26.54 -4.46 -3.27
CA GLN A 173 27.25 -5.53 -2.57
C GLN A 173 28.74 -5.57 -2.98
N HIS A 174 29.04 -5.50 -4.28
CA HIS A 174 30.40 -5.47 -4.78
C HIS A 174 31.16 -4.24 -4.27
N ARG A 175 30.57 -3.05 -4.43
CA ARG A 175 31.15 -1.79 -3.97
C ARG A 175 31.40 -1.76 -2.47
N ASN A 176 30.48 -2.29 -1.66
CA ASN A 176 30.63 -2.34 -0.20
C ASN A 176 31.73 -3.32 0.22
N LYS A 177 31.86 -4.46 -0.47
CA LYS A 177 32.97 -5.41 -0.26
C LYS A 177 34.32 -4.75 -0.58
N GLU A 178 34.44 -4.08 -1.71
CA GLU A 178 35.66 -3.34 -2.08
C GLU A 178 35.98 -2.21 -1.11
N ARG A 179 34.97 -1.42 -0.73
CA ARG A 179 35.10 -0.36 0.27
C ARG A 179 35.54 -0.92 1.62
N GLY A 180 34.96 -2.03 2.05
CA GLY A 180 35.35 -2.73 3.28
C GLY A 180 36.81 -3.17 3.25
N LYS A 181 37.27 -3.71 2.11
CA LYS A 181 38.69 -4.07 1.91
C LYS A 181 39.61 -2.85 1.96
N MET A 182 39.25 -1.73 1.32
CA MET A 182 40.06 -0.50 1.34
C MET A 182 40.15 0.13 2.74
N LEU A 183 39.07 0.06 3.51
CA LEU A 183 38.97 0.64 4.85
C LEU A 183 39.39 -0.34 5.96
N ALA A 184 39.73 -1.58 5.61
CA ALA A 184 40.18 -2.57 6.57
C ALA A 184 41.46 -2.08 7.26
N LYS A 185 41.45 -2.19 8.59
CA LYS A 185 42.58 -1.81 9.45
C LYS A 185 43.19 -3.06 10.09
N ASN A 186 44.48 -3.03 10.36
CA ASN A 186 45.17 -4.07 11.11
C ASN A 186 44.82 -3.97 12.61
N LYS A 187 45.32 -4.93 13.43
CA LYS A 187 45.08 -4.94 14.89
C LYS A 187 45.54 -3.66 15.60
N ASN A 188 46.49 -2.94 14.99
CA ASN A 188 47.03 -1.67 15.50
C ASN A 188 46.27 -0.45 14.97
N GLY A 189 45.14 -0.64 14.27
CA GLY A 189 44.29 0.43 13.75
C GLY A 189 44.82 1.16 12.51
N GLN A 190 45.95 0.72 11.94
CA GLN A 190 46.53 1.28 10.73
C GLN A 190 45.89 0.66 9.48
N PRO A 191 45.81 1.40 8.35
CA PRO A 191 45.30 0.86 7.09
C PRO A 191 46.14 -0.32 6.61
N ASN A 192 45.50 -1.36 6.06
CA ASN A 192 46.21 -2.46 5.43
C ASN A 192 46.77 -2.04 4.06
N LEU A 193 48.03 -1.57 4.05
CA LEU A 193 48.70 -1.05 2.85
C LEU A 193 48.80 -2.08 1.72
N ALA A 194 48.99 -3.37 2.04
CA ALA A 194 49.09 -4.42 1.02
C ALA A 194 47.79 -4.51 0.18
N THR A 195 46.65 -4.55 0.86
CA THR A 195 45.33 -4.57 0.20
C THR A 195 45.03 -3.28 -0.55
N GLN A 196 45.46 -2.12 -0.03
CA GLN A 196 45.30 -0.84 -0.73
C GLN A 196 46.13 -0.79 -2.01
N MET A 197 47.38 -1.25 -1.96
CA MET A 197 48.28 -1.33 -3.13
C MET A 197 47.73 -2.28 -4.19
N GLU A 198 47.20 -3.44 -3.81
CA GLU A 198 46.57 -4.40 -4.74
C GLU A 198 45.38 -3.77 -5.48
N ILE A 199 44.54 -3.02 -4.77
CA ILE A 199 43.40 -2.30 -5.37
C ILE A 199 43.87 -1.18 -6.30
N LEU A 200 44.92 -0.45 -5.93
CA LEU A 200 45.48 0.63 -6.72
C LEU A 200 46.10 0.10 -8.03
N ILE A 201 46.87 -0.98 -7.95
CA ILE A 201 47.43 -1.69 -9.10
C ILE A 201 46.30 -2.25 -9.98
N GLY A 202 45.26 -2.82 -9.36
CA GLY A 202 44.10 -3.35 -10.08
C GLY A 202 43.30 -2.29 -10.84
N ARG A 203 43.27 -1.04 -10.35
CA ARG A 203 42.71 0.10 -11.09
C ARG A 203 43.61 0.53 -12.25
N ILE A 204 44.91 0.70 -12.00
CA ILE A 204 45.88 1.09 -13.02
C ILE A 204 45.92 0.10 -14.19
N LYS A 205 45.70 -1.20 -13.95
CA LYS A 205 45.69 -2.24 -15.01
C LYS A 205 44.36 -2.35 -15.77
N LYS A 206 43.27 -1.79 -15.26
CA LYS A 206 41.94 -1.85 -15.88
C LYS A 206 41.67 -0.66 -16.80
N ASP A 207 42.33 0.46 -16.54
CA ASP A 207 42.42 1.61 -17.44
C ASP A 207 43.48 1.36 -18.53
#